data_AF-A0A4V1SHH7-F1
#
_entry.id   AF-A0A4V1SHH7-F1
#
_cell.length_a   1.000
_cell.length_b   1.000
_cell.length_c   1.000
_cell.angle_alpha   90.00
_cell.angle_beta   90.00
_cell.angle_gamma   90.00
#
_symmetry.space_group_name_H-M   'P 1'
#
loop_
_entity.id
_entity.type
_entity.pdbx_description
1 polymer ?
#
loop_
_entity_poly.entity_id
_entity_poly.type
_entity_poly.pdbx_seq_one_letter_code
_entity_poly.pdbx_strand_id
1 'polypeptide(L)'
;VYATGLSGGGRMTSWLGCVAADRFAAIAPVVGLRAGNPAANGLRVPDSSTCRPTRVVPVIAFAGDADTTNPIQGGGAGYWQYTMHAAQARWADLNLCRTGPVRRDLSATLYEERYTHCRNGADVVGRITRGGGHSWVADNDAMWAFMSSFRRR
;
A
#
# COMPACT_ATOMS: atom_id res chain seq x y z
N VAL A 1 13.36 -10.75 4.93
CA VAL A 1 12.30 -11.33 4.08
C VAL A 1 11.33 -10.22 3.72
N TYR A 2 10.90 -10.18 2.47
CA TYR A 2 9.97 -9.18 1.93
C TYR A 2 8.82 -9.90 1.21
N ALA A 3 7.72 -9.21 0.96
CA ALA A 3 6.61 -9.75 0.17
C ALA A 3 6.15 -8.75 -0.88
N THR A 4 5.84 -9.25 -2.08
CA THR A 4 5.23 -8.49 -3.18
C THR A 4 4.29 -9.41 -3.96
N GLY A 5 3.39 -8.82 -4.71
CA GLY A 5 2.48 -9.55 -5.59
C GLY A 5 1.52 -8.61 -6.29
N LEU A 6 0.95 -9.08 -7.39
CA LEU A 6 0.02 -8.33 -8.23
C LEU A 6 -1.43 -8.74 -7.96
N SER A 7 -2.33 -7.76 -7.93
CA SER A 7 -3.78 -7.95 -7.82
C SER A 7 -4.17 -8.76 -6.58
N GLY A 8 -4.67 -10.00 -6.74
CA GLY A 8 -4.89 -10.93 -5.64
C GLY A 8 -3.63 -11.17 -4.81
N GLY A 9 -2.46 -11.27 -5.44
CA GLY A 9 -1.17 -11.35 -4.77
C GLY A 9 -0.80 -10.04 -4.04
N GLY A 10 -1.23 -8.89 -4.54
CA GLY A 10 -1.05 -7.60 -3.86
C GLY A 10 -1.96 -7.47 -2.63
N ARG A 11 -3.18 -7.98 -2.72
CA ARG A 11 -4.10 -8.09 -1.57
C ARG A 11 -3.55 -9.07 -0.53
N MET A 12 -3.04 -10.22 -0.97
CA MET A 12 -2.34 -11.19 -0.10
C MET A 12 -1.12 -10.55 0.57
N THR A 13 -0.31 -9.79 -0.16
CA THR A 13 0.84 -9.06 0.37
C THR A 13 0.41 -8.05 1.45
N SER A 14 -0.68 -7.33 1.22
CA SER A 14 -1.27 -6.40 2.20
C SER A 14 -1.74 -7.14 3.45
N TRP A 15 -2.44 -8.27 3.27
CA TRP A 15 -2.92 -9.11 4.37
C TRP A 15 -1.78 -9.70 5.20
N LEU A 16 -0.71 -10.18 4.56
CA LEU A 16 0.50 -10.64 5.22
C LEU A 16 1.14 -9.56 6.09
N GLY A 17 1.14 -8.31 5.63
CA GLY A 17 1.56 -7.17 6.43
C GLY A 17 0.72 -6.98 7.70
N CYS A 18 -0.57 -7.30 7.66
CA CYS A 18 -1.48 -7.19 8.80
C CYS A 18 -1.33 -8.35 9.80
N VAL A 19 -1.18 -9.59 9.32
CA VAL A 19 -1.27 -10.81 10.16
C VAL A 19 0.07 -11.46 10.50
N ALA A 20 1.13 -11.13 9.76
CA ALA A 20 2.46 -11.73 9.91
C ALA A 20 3.56 -10.65 9.85
N ALA A 21 3.28 -9.48 10.44
CA ALA A 21 4.16 -8.31 10.44
C ALA A 21 5.57 -8.58 11.00
N ASP A 22 5.72 -9.58 11.87
CA ASP A 22 6.98 -10.05 12.45
C ASP A 22 7.89 -10.78 11.44
N ARG A 23 7.32 -11.29 10.34
CA ARG A 23 8.04 -12.06 9.31
C ARG A 23 8.63 -11.18 8.22
N PHE A 24 8.03 -10.02 7.94
CA PHE A 24 8.39 -9.18 6.80
C PHE A 24 9.07 -7.88 7.23
N ALA A 25 10.23 -7.58 6.64
CA ALA A 25 10.95 -6.33 6.87
C ALA A 25 10.30 -5.14 6.15
N ALA A 26 9.66 -5.39 5.01
CA ALA A 26 8.85 -4.45 4.24
C ALA A 26 7.93 -5.24 3.30
N ILE A 27 6.86 -4.60 2.82
CA ILE A 27 5.95 -5.15 1.81
C ILE A 27 5.81 -4.23 0.60
N ALA A 28 5.53 -4.81 -0.57
CA ALA A 28 5.33 -4.06 -1.80
C ALA A 28 4.11 -4.55 -2.63
N PRO A 29 2.87 -4.19 -2.26
CA PRO A 29 1.68 -4.55 -3.03
C PRO A 29 1.63 -3.87 -4.40
N VAL A 30 1.37 -4.64 -5.47
CA VAL A 30 1.15 -4.11 -6.83
C VAL A 30 -0.33 -4.26 -7.20
N VAL A 31 -0.96 -3.15 -7.59
CA VAL A 31 -2.41 -3.02 -7.88
C VAL A 31 -3.28 -3.76 -6.85
N GLY A 32 -2.92 -3.66 -5.57
CA GLY A 32 -3.51 -4.50 -4.53
C GLY A 32 -3.36 -3.99 -3.09
N LEU A 33 -2.94 -2.74 -2.89
CA LEU A 33 -2.77 -2.18 -1.54
C LEU A 33 -4.11 -2.12 -0.80
N ARG A 34 -4.22 -2.87 0.30
CA ARG A 34 -5.30 -2.81 1.30
C ARG A 34 -4.69 -2.64 2.69
N ALA A 35 -5.51 -2.32 3.71
CA ALA A 35 -5.08 -2.11 5.09
C ALA A 35 -6.18 -2.61 6.05
N GLY A 36 -6.68 -3.82 5.76
CA GLY A 36 -7.91 -4.39 6.31
C GLY A 36 -8.96 -4.66 5.23
N ASN A 37 -10.05 -5.31 5.62
CA ASN A 37 -11.25 -5.44 4.82
C ASN A 37 -11.99 -4.11 4.76
N PRO A 38 -12.86 -3.89 3.75
CA PRO A 38 -13.83 -2.80 3.82
C PRO A 38 -14.77 -2.94 5.02
N ALA A 39 -15.17 -1.80 5.59
CA ALA A 39 -16.14 -1.77 6.66
C ALA A 39 -17.49 -2.36 6.21
N ALA A 40 -18.04 -3.28 7.02
CA ALA A 40 -19.30 -3.96 6.71
C ALA A 40 -20.53 -3.04 6.80
N ASN A 41 -20.40 -1.86 7.41
CA ASN A 41 -21.47 -0.89 7.59
C ASN A 41 -21.73 0.01 6.36
N GLY A 42 -21.18 -0.34 5.20
CA GLY A 42 -21.33 0.41 3.95
C GLY A 42 -20.45 1.66 3.85
N LEU A 43 -19.68 2.00 4.89
CA LEU A 43 -18.69 3.06 4.79
C LEU A 43 -17.52 2.59 3.91
N ARG A 44 -17.10 3.46 2.97
CA ARG A 44 -15.98 3.19 2.06
C ARG A 44 -14.64 3.49 2.74
N VAL A 45 -14.43 2.87 3.90
CA VAL A 45 -13.22 2.98 4.74
C VAL A 45 -12.68 1.60 5.12
N PRO A 46 -11.40 1.48 5.47
CA PRO A 46 -10.85 0.23 6.01
C PRO A 46 -11.42 -0.08 7.41
N ASP A 47 -11.79 -1.33 7.65
CA ASP A 47 -12.14 -1.85 8.98
C ASP A 47 -10.86 -2.09 9.81
N SER A 48 -10.67 -1.25 10.82
CA SER A 48 -9.49 -1.30 11.69
C SER A 48 -9.37 -2.59 12.51
N SER A 49 -10.46 -3.33 12.72
CA SER A 49 -10.44 -4.60 13.45
C SER A 49 -9.76 -5.72 12.65
N THR A 50 -9.72 -5.60 11.33
CA THR A 50 -9.25 -6.63 10.40
C THR A 50 -7.78 -6.49 9.99
N CYS A 51 -7.10 -5.43 10.43
CA CYS A 51 -5.67 -5.24 10.22
C CYS A 51 -5.00 -4.61 11.46
N ARG A 52 -4.29 -5.46 12.22
CA ARG A 52 -3.67 -5.11 13.51
C ARG A 52 -2.25 -5.70 13.59
N PRO A 53 -1.30 -5.19 12.80
CA PRO A 53 0.07 -5.71 12.80
C PRO A 53 0.74 -5.54 14.16
N THR A 54 1.53 -6.53 14.58
CA THR A 54 2.26 -6.53 15.86
C THR A 54 3.40 -5.52 15.91
N ARG A 55 3.81 -4.99 14.76
CA ARG A 55 4.84 -3.96 14.59
C ARG A 55 4.55 -3.11 13.36
N VAL A 56 5.23 -1.97 13.27
CA VAL A 56 5.20 -1.12 12.06
C VAL A 56 5.83 -1.85 10.88
N VAL A 57 5.25 -1.69 9.69
CA VAL A 57 5.65 -2.37 8.45
C VAL A 57 5.86 -1.33 7.36
N PRO A 58 7.10 -1.08 6.91
CA PRO A 58 7.35 -0.21 5.76
C PRO A 58 6.60 -0.71 4.52
N VAL A 59 5.98 0.21 3.77
CA VAL A 59 5.15 -0.13 2.60
C VAL A 59 5.55 0.71 1.38
N ILE A 60 5.76 0.07 0.24
CA ILE A 60 5.76 0.72 -1.07
C ILE A 60 4.71 0.08 -1.98
N ALA A 61 3.65 0.80 -2.29
CA ALA A 61 2.57 0.32 -3.15
C ALA A 61 2.68 0.88 -4.55
N PHE A 62 2.31 0.07 -5.54
CA PHE A 62 2.25 0.47 -6.94
C PHE A 62 0.83 0.31 -7.45
N ALA A 63 0.32 1.30 -8.19
CA ALA A 63 -1.01 1.27 -8.76
C ALA A 63 -1.04 1.96 -10.14
N GLY A 64 -2.04 1.62 -10.94
CA GLY A 64 -2.40 2.35 -12.15
C GLY A 64 -3.71 3.09 -11.92
N ASP A 65 -3.82 4.35 -12.35
CA ASP A 65 -5.04 5.14 -12.15
C ASP A 65 -6.16 4.85 -13.17
N ALA A 66 -5.86 4.09 -14.22
CA ALA A 66 -6.82 3.55 -15.19
C ALA A 66 -7.17 2.07 -14.93
N ASP A 67 -6.78 1.51 -13.78
CA ASP A 67 -7.18 0.15 -13.38
C ASP A 67 -8.70 0.09 -13.11
N THR A 68 -9.41 -0.71 -13.90
CA THR A 68 -10.87 -0.92 -13.75
C THR A 68 -11.23 -2.15 -12.92
N THR A 69 -10.26 -3.01 -12.59
CA THR A 69 -10.46 -4.21 -11.76
C THR A 69 -10.30 -3.88 -10.28
N ASN A 70 -9.25 -3.12 -9.95
CA ASN A 70 -8.95 -2.62 -8.62
C ASN A 70 -8.82 -1.08 -8.65
N PRO A 71 -9.92 -0.33 -8.89
CA PRO A 71 -9.86 1.12 -9.07
C PRO A 71 -9.21 1.85 -7.89
N ILE A 72 -8.33 2.81 -8.18
CA ILE A 72 -7.68 3.61 -7.14
C ILE A 72 -8.71 4.39 -6.29
N GLN A 73 -9.85 4.74 -6.90
CA GLN A 73 -11.00 5.40 -6.26
C GLN A 73 -11.92 4.44 -5.48
N GLY A 74 -11.58 3.16 -5.39
CA GLY A 74 -12.44 2.14 -4.79
C GLY A 74 -13.74 1.93 -5.55
N GLY A 75 -14.73 1.28 -4.90
CA GLY A 75 -16.07 1.06 -5.48
C GLY A 75 -16.13 -0.06 -6.50
N GLY A 76 -15.14 -0.95 -6.47
CA GLY A 76 -15.16 -2.18 -7.24
C GLY A 76 -15.97 -3.25 -6.54
N ALA A 77 -15.49 -4.49 -6.61
CA ALA A 77 -16.09 -5.63 -5.91
C ALA A 77 -16.21 -5.40 -4.38
N GLY A 78 -16.99 -6.22 -3.68
CA GLY A 78 -17.22 -6.10 -2.23
C GLY A 78 -15.94 -6.04 -1.38
N TYR A 79 -14.87 -6.71 -1.80
CA TYR A 79 -13.55 -6.64 -1.15
C TYR A 79 -12.72 -5.37 -1.50
N TRP A 80 -13.23 -4.50 -2.37
CA TRP A 80 -12.53 -3.33 -2.95
C TRP A 80 -13.41 -2.06 -2.92
N GLN A 81 -13.96 -1.73 -1.75
CA GLN A 81 -14.87 -0.58 -1.64
C GLN A 81 -14.17 0.77 -1.41
N TYR A 82 -13.12 0.80 -0.59
CA TYR A 82 -12.39 2.02 -0.25
C TYR A 82 -11.22 2.31 -1.21
N THR A 83 -10.78 3.56 -1.23
CA THR A 83 -9.73 4.06 -2.14
C THR A 83 -8.35 3.50 -1.78
N MET A 84 -7.43 3.42 -2.74
CA MET A 84 -6.02 3.12 -2.43
C MET A 84 -5.43 4.16 -1.48
N HIS A 85 -5.78 5.44 -1.63
CA HIS A 85 -5.34 6.51 -0.73
C HIS A 85 -5.82 6.30 0.72
N ALA A 86 -7.03 5.79 0.93
CA ALA A 86 -7.53 5.42 2.27
C ALA A 86 -6.75 4.22 2.85
N ALA A 87 -6.35 3.26 2.01
CA ALA A 87 -5.44 2.20 2.42
C ALA A 87 -4.08 2.76 2.86
N GLN A 88 -3.53 3.69 2.07
CA GLN A 88 -2.22 4.31 2.32
C GLN A 88 -2.24 5.14 3.61
N ALA A 89 -3.28 5.95 3.82
CA ALA A 89 -3.48 6.69 5.05
C ALA A 89 -3.56 5.76 6.27
N ARG A 90 -4.30 4.65 6.15
CA ARG A 90 -4.39 3.66 7.23
C ARG A 90 -3.05 3.00 7.54
N TRP A 91 -2.24 2.68 6.54
CA TRP A 91 -0.87 2.22 6.76
C TRP A 91 -0.01 3.28 7.45
N ALA A 92 -0.19 4.56 7.11
CA ALA A 92 0.51 5.65 7.76
C ALA A 92 0.15 5.76 9.25
N ASP A 93 -1.13 5.60 9.60
CA ASP A 93 -1.58 5.51 10.99
C ASP A 93 -0.97 4.31 11.72
N LEU A 94 -1.00 3.13 11.10
CA LEU A 94 -0.41 1.91 11.65
C LEU A 94 1.09 2.06 11.89
N ASN A 95 1.78 2.82 11.03
CA ASN A 95 3.21 3.09 11.13
C ASN A 95 3.55 4.34 11.97
N LEU A 96 2.56 5.06 12.50
CA LEU A 96 2.72 6.28 13.27
C LEU A 96 3.51 7.37 12.53
N CYS A 97 3.17 7.58 11.26
CA CYS A 97 3.71 8.66 10.45
C CYS A 97 3.28 10.03 10.98
N ARG A 98 4.18 11.01 10.88
CA ARG A 98 3.94 12.38 11.38
C ARG A 98 3.80 13.42 10.28
N THR A 99 4.05 13.03 9.03
CA THR A 99 4.03 13.93 7.89
C THR A 99 3.43 13.23 6.69
N GLY A 100 2.61 13.95 5.92
CA GLY A 100 2.04 13.48 4.65
C GLY A 100 0.51 13.46 4.62
N PRO A 101 -0.08 13.12 3.46
CA PRO A 101 0.63 12.71 2.25
C PRO A 101 1.27 13.91 1.55
N VAL A 102 2.53 13.79 1.16
CA VAL A 102 3.19 14.72 0.23
C VAL A 102 3.22 14.06 -1.13
N ARG A 103 2.69 14.75 -2.14
CA ARG A 103 2.67 14.30 -3.53
C ARG A 103 3.75 15.00 -4.33
N ARG A 104 4.43 14.26 -5.21
CA ARG A 104 5.35 14.80 -6.21
C ARG A 104 5.26 14.04 -7.52
N ASP A 105 5.49 14.75 -8.61
CA ASP A 105 5.68 14.13 -9.92
C ASP A 105 7.11 13.60 -10.05
N LEU A 106 7.24 12.35 -10.47
CA LEU A 106 8.53 11.74 -10.81
C LEU A 106 8.79 11.81 -12.32
N SER A 107 7.72 11.81 -13.12
CA SER A 107 7.74 12.02 -14.56
C SER A 107 6.35 12.48 -15.04
N ALA A 108 6.19 12.68 -16.35
CA ALA A 108 4.87 12.96 -16.94
C ALA A 108 3.84 11.86 -16.65
N THR A 109 4.27 10.60 -16.54
CA THR A 109 3.39 9.43 -16.39
C THR A 109 3.42 8.80 -14.99
N LEU A 110 4.21 9.33 -14.06
CA LEU A 110 4.38 8.74 -12.74
C LEU A 110 4.37 9.82 -11.65
N TYR A 111 3.52 9.63 -10.65
CA TYR A 111 3.58 10.43 -9.41
C TYR A 111 3.77 9.52 -8.19
N GLU A 112 4.34 10.11 -7.14
CA GLU A 112 4.58 9.47 -5.86
C GLU A 112 3.88 10.26 -4.75
N GLU A 113 3.21 9.55 -3.84
CA GLU A 113 2.66 10.07 -2.61
C GLU A 113 3.33 9.40 -1.41
N ARG A 114 3.78 10.19 -0.43
CA ARG A 114 4.52 9.67 0.72
C ARG A 114 3.94 10.14 2.04
N TYR A 115 3.89 9.21 2.99
CA TYR A 115 3.88 9.51 4.42
C TYR A 115 5.26 9.18 5.01
N THR A 116 5.80 10.12 5.78
CA THR A 116 7.18 10.04 6.29
C THR A 116 7.25 10.33 7.78
N HIS A 117 8.47 10.22 8.33
CA HIS A 117 8.75 10.38 9.76
C HIS A 117 7.96 9.40 10.63
N CYS A 118 7.75 8.20 10.11
CA CYS A 118 7.04 7.12 10.78
C CYS A 118 7.93 6.45 11.85
N ARG A 119 7.32 5.70 12.77
CA ARG A 119 8.08 4.99 13.81
C ARG A 119 9.08 4.05 13.15
N ASN A 120 10.34 4.12 13.60
CA ASN A 120 11.45 3.34 13.07
C ASN A 120 11.71 3.52 11.56
N GLY A 121 11.30 4.65 10.98
CA GLY A 121 11.44 4.93 9.54
C GLY A 121 10.53 4.09 8.64
N ALA A 122 9.47 3.48 9.18
CA ALA A 122 8.51 2.67 8.44
C ALA A 122 7.59 3.52 7.54
N ASP A 123 8.21 4.24 6.60
CA ASP A 123 7.52 5.13 5.68
C ASP A 123 6.56 4.36 4.77
N VAL A 124 5.53 5.07 4.30
CA VAL A 124 4.47 4.53 3.44
C VAL A 124 4.47 5.31 2.13
N VAL A 125 4.70 4.61 1.05
CA VAL A 125 4.87 5.18 -0.29
C VAL A 125 3.82 4.60 -1.23
N GLY A 126 3.17 5.46 -2.00
CA GLY A 126 2.33 5.09 -3.13
C GLY A 126 2.96 5.63 -4.42
N ARG A 127 3.19 4.76 -5.41
CA ARG A 127 3.59 5.15 -6.77
C ARG A 127 2.48 4.81 -7.74
N ILE A 128 1.99 5.82 -8.44
CA ILE A 128 0.84 5.68 -9.32
C ILE A 128 1.24 6.05 -10.75
N THR A 129 1.05 5.08 -11.64
CA THR A 129 1.26 5.24 -13.08
C THR A 129 0.00 5.77 -13.73
N ARG A 130 0.09 6.96 -14.34
CA ARG A 130 -0.99 7.59 -15.11
C ARG A 130 -1.29 6.79 -16.37
N GLY A 131 -2.56 6.49 -16.60
CA GLY A 131 -3.00 5.60 -17.67
C GLY A 131 -2.64 4.13 -17.43
N GLY A 132 -2.03 3.80 -16.28
CA GLY A 132 -1.71 2.42 -15.92
C GLY A 132 -2.99 1.64 -15.62
N GLY A 133 -3.14 0.46 -16.22
CA GLY A 133 -4.27 -0.43 -16.00
C GLY A 133 -4.01 -1.50 -14.94
N HIS A 134 -4.75 -2.61 -15.04
CA HIS A 134 -4.61 -3.78 -14.17
C HIS A 134 -3.43 -4.68 -14.59
N SER A 135 -2.20 -4.19 -14.42
CA SER A 135 -0.98 -4.88 -14.84
C SER A 135 0.18 -4.67 -13.86
N TRP A 136 1.33 -5.26 -14.15
CA TRP A 136 2.55 -5.06 -13.36
C TRP A 136 3.11 -3.66 -13.64
N VAL A 137 2.58 -2.68 -12.91
CA VAL A 137 2.95 -1.26 -12.99
C VAL A 137 4.11 -0.88 -12.06
N ALA A 138 4.73 -1.87 -11.41
CA ALA A 138 5.82 -1.65 -10.48
C ALA A 138 7.15 -1.46 -11.20
N ASP A 139 7.89 -0.44 -10.76
CA ASP A 139 9.32 -0.30 -11.01
C ASP A 139 10.06 -1.21 -10.01
N ASN A 140 10.65 -2.29 -10.53
CA ASN A 140 11.30 -3.31 -9.70
C ASN A 140 12.58 -2.79 -9.03
N ASP A 141 13.29 -1.85 -9.64
CA ASP A 141 14.50 -1.27 -9.06
C ASP A 141 14.15 -0.36 -7.89
N ALA A 142 13.10 0.45 -8.05
CA ALA A 142 12.59 1.27 -6.96
C ALA A 142 11.99 0.42 -5.82
N MET A 143 11.27 -0.65 -6.17
CA MET A 143 10.75 -1.60 -5.19
C MET A 143 11.90 -2.21 -4.38
N TRP A 144 12.96 -2.66 -5.06
CA TRP A 144 14.14 -3.23 -4.40
C TRP A 144 14.89 -2.20 -3.55
N ALA A 145 15.15 -1.00 -4.08
CA ALA A 145 15.80 0.08 -3.35
C ALA A 145 15.07 0.44 -2.06
N PHE A 146 13.73 0.50 -2.11
CA PHE A 146 12.92 0.71 -0.91
C PHE A 146 13.04 -0.46 0.08
N MET A 147 12.74 -1.68 -0.36
CA MET A 147 12.66 -2.84 0.54
C MET A 147 14.01 -3.17 1.16
N SER A 148 15.09 -3.12 0.38
CA SER A 148 16.45 -3.46 0.82
C SER A 148 17.03 -2.49 1.86
N SER A 149 16.45 -1.29 2.01
CA SER A 149 16.80 -0.35 3.09
C SER A 149 16.32 -0.82 4.47
N PHE A 150 15.40 -1.79 4.53
CA PHE A 150 14.85 -2.30 5.78
C PHE A 150 15.39 -3.70 6.09
N ARG A 151 15.98 -3.83 7.28
CA ARG A 151 16.40 -5.13 7.81
C ARG A 151 15.51 -5.54 8.96
N ARG A 152 15.14 -6.82 9.01
CA ARG A 152 14.52 -7.42 10.20
C ARG A 152 15.57 -7.42 11.31
N ARG A 153 15.29 -6.73 12.41
CA ARG A 153 16.07 -6.83 13.65
C ARG A 153 15.56 -8.03 14.45
#